data_AF-A0A8W8KCL6-F1
#
_entry.id   AF-A0A8W8KCL6-F1
#
_cell.length_a   1.000
_cell.length_b   1.000
_cell.length_c   1.000
_cell.angle_alpha   90.00
_cell.angle_beta   90.00
_cell.angle_gamma   90.00
#
_symmetry.space_group_name_H-M   'P 1'
#
loop_
_entity.id
_entity.type
_entity.pdbx_description
1 polymer ?
#
loop_
_entity_poly.entity_id
_entity_poly.type
_entity_poly.pdbx_seq_one_letter_code
_entity_poly.pdbx_strand_id
1 'polypeptide(L)'
;QVAKDTYEDLDDSLFEAYVEEKSNPIVGAIEQNVYKGGFQWKTCKKPTGVRNYIKDMIMKIIEVHAEVFAVSPVFVTRVTQKVIEAVSEELTRLIQCVTEHGPYSPIQARLELLALQETVNMYLTPHASSCYKDALDDLPVLKPEHKKLQEELLNKFKSQMKFQLMCFYGDNILRSSSEA
;
A
#
# COMPACT_ATOMS: atom_id res chain seq x y z
N GLN A 1 15.67 -15.02 33.51
CA GLN A 1 14.31 -15.19 32.96
C GLN A 1 13.58 -13.86 32.99
N VAL A 2 13.22 -13.32 34.16
CA VAL A 2 12.54 -12.00 34.29
C VAL A 2 13.19 -10.88 33.46
N ALA A 3 14.51 -10.69 33.54
CA ALA A 3 15.18 -9.63 32.77
C ALA A 3 15.16 -9.82 31.24
N LYS A 4 15.04 -11.07 30.77
CA LYS A 4 14.90 -11.37 29.34
C LYS A 4 13.49 -11.04 28.88
N ASP A 5 12.49 -11.48 29.63
CA ASP A 5 11.08 -11.25 29.35
C ASP A 5 10.80 -9.72 29.34
N THR A 6 11.32 -8.97 30.32
CA THR A 6 11.21 -7.50 30.36
C THR A 6 11.91 -6.80 29.18
N TYR A 7 12.99 -7.37 28.66
CA TYR A 7 13.67 -6.81 27.48
C TYR A 7 12.85 -7.03 26.20
N GLU A 8 12.29 -8.24 26.04
CA GLU A 8 11.43 -8.57 24.88
C GLU A 8 10.17 -7.69 24.87
N ASP A 9 9.53 -7.47 26.02
CA ASP A 9 8.37 -6.58 26.14
C ASP A 9 8.70 -5.12 25.76
N LEU A 10 9.90 -4.65 26.14
CA LEU A 10 10.37 -3.31 25.81
C LEU A 10 10.69 -3.18 24.31
N ASP A 11 11.31 -4.19 23.70
CA ASP A 11 11.59 -4.22 22.26
C ASP A 11 10.30 -4.15 21.45
N ASP A 12 9.29 -4.96 21.82
CA ASP A 12 8.00 -4.97 21.13
C ASP A 12 7.25 -3.64 21.31
N SER A 13 7.23 -3.09 22.53
CA SER A 13 6.60 -1.78 22.79
C SER A 13 7.27 -0.64 22.00
N LEU A 14 8.61 -0.65 21.93
CA LEU A 14 9.37 0.35 21.17
C LEU A 14 9.12 0.19 19.66
N PHE A 15 9.09 -1.06 19.18
CA PHE A 15 8.83 -1.37 17.79
C PHE A 15 7.43 -0.92 17.37
N GLU A 16 6.40 -1.22 18.18
CA GLU A 16 5.03 -0.77 17.93
C GLU A 16 4.93 0.75 17.90
N ALA A 17 5.50 1.44 18.89
CA ALA A 17 5.51 2.90 18.93
C ALA A 17 6.17 3.52 17.69
N TYR A 18 7.28 2.95 17.22
CA TYR A 18 7.94 3.40 15.99
C TYR A 18 7.08 3.18 14.75
N VAL A 19 6.48 1.99 14.62
CA VAL A 19 5.56 1.69 13.51
C VAL A 19 4.37 2.65 13.49
N GLU A 20 3.77 2.93 14.64
CA GLU A 20 2.67 3.89 14.75
C GLU A 20 3.11 5.30 14.34
N GLU A 21 4.26 5.76 14.81
CA GLU A 21 4.83 7.06 14.43
C GLU A 21 4.97 7.18 12.91
N LYS A 22 5.41 6.11 12.22
CA LYS A 22 5.60 6.11 10.77
C LYS A 22 4.33 5.91 9.96
N SER A 23 3.41 5.07 10.42
CA SER A 23 2.20 4.71 9.67
C SER A 23 1.05 5.70 9.87
N ASN A 24 0.84 6.23 11.08
CA ASN A 24 -0.29 7.11 11.40
C ASN A 24 -0.39 8.35 10.50
N PRO A 25 0.71 9.06 10.15
CA PRO A 25 0.62 10.20 9.23
C PRO A 25 0.20 9.80 7.82
N ILE A 26 0.59 8.60 7.37
CA ILE A 26 0.23 8.09 6.04
C ILE A 26 -1.26 7.72 6.03
N VAL A 27 -1.69 6.93 7.01
CA VAL A 27 -3.07 6.47 7.24
C VAL A 27 -4.02 7.66 7.41
N GLY A 28 -3.70 8.60 8.29
CA GLY A 28 -4.53 9.77 8.57
C GLY A 28 -4.71 10.71 7.38
N ALA A 29 -3.84 10.62 6.37
CA ALA A 29 -3.93 11.42 5.16
C ALA A 29 -4.75 10.75 4.04
N ILE A 30 -5.04 9.45 4.12
CA ILE A 30 -5.66 8.69 3.00
C ILE A 30 -7.04 9.24 2.67
N GLU A 31 -7.93 9.31 3.65
CA GLU A 31 -9.32 9.73 3.45
C GLU A 31 -9.38 11.13 2.84
N GLN A 32 -8.67 12.09 3.41
CA GLN A 32 -8.62 13.47 2.90
C GLN A 32 -8.10 13.54 1.46
N ASN A 33 -7.07 12.75 1.14
CA ASN A 33 -6.47 12.76 -0.19
C ASN A 33 -7.31 12.05 -1.25
N VAL A 34 -8.12 11.06 -0.88
CA VAL A 34 -9.09 10.41 -1.80
C VAL A 34 -10.09 11.42 -2.35
N TYR A 35 -10.59 12.33 -1.50
CA TYR A 35 -11.61 13.32 -1.86
C TYR A 35 -11.03 14.68 -2.29
N LYS A 36 -9.71 14.82 -2.26
CA LYS A 36 -9.00 16.04 -2.69
C LYS A 36 -9.39 16.42 -4.12
N GLY A 37 -9.66 17.71 -4.35
CA GLY A 37 -10.11 18.21 -5.64
C GLY A 37 -11.57 17.88 -5.97
N GLY A 38 -12.39 17.48 -4.98
CA GLY A 38 -13.82 17.25 -5.15
C GLY A 38 -14.17 15.94 -5.83
N PHE A 39 -13.30 14.92 -5.73
CA PHE A 39 -13.57 13.60 -6.28
C PHE A 39 -14.79 12.97 -5.58
N GLN A 40 -15.66 12.33 -6.35
CA GLN A 40 -16.81 11.59 -5.82
C GLN A 40 -16.92 10.27 -6.56
N TRP A 41 -17.05 9.17 -5.81
CA TRP A 41 -17.21 7.83 -6.38
C TRP A 41 -18.46 7.73 -7.27
N LYS A 42 -19.60 8.27 -6.83
CA LYS A 42 -20.85 8.25 -7.61
C LYS A 42 -20.75 8.88 -9.01
N THR A 43 -19.91 9.91 -9.17
CA THR A 43 -19.67 10.60 -10.45
C THR A 43 -18.28 10.35 -11.01
N CYS A 44 -17.68 9.20 -10.68
CA CYS A 44 -16.35 8.85 -11.16
C CYS A 44 -16.31 8.89 -12.69
N LYS A 45 -15.43 9.74 -13.23
CA LYS A 45 -15.18 9.82 -14.68
C LYS A 45 -14.36 8.61 -15.13
N LYS A 46 -14.26 8.42 -16.44
CA LYS A 46 -13.41 7.38 -17.03
C LYS A 46 -11.97 7.51 -16.47
N PRO A 47 -11.37 6.44 -15.93
CA PRO A 47 -10.03 6.48 -15.37
C PRO A 47 -8.99 6.88 -16.42
N THR A 48 -8.06 7.75 -16.03
CA THR A 48 -6.91 8.14 -16.87
C THR A 48 -5.57 7.60 -16.35
N GLY A 49 -5.61 6.95 -15.18
CA GLY A 49 -4.47 6.37 -14.49
C GLY A 49 -4.71 6.25 -12.98
N VAL A 50 -3.70 5.75 -12.29
CA VAL A 50 -3.64 5.76 -10.82
C VAL A 50 -3.59 7.21 -10.34
N ARG A 51 -4.48 7.58 -9.41
CA ARG A 51 -4.55 8.94 -8.85
C ARG A 51 -3.33 9.25 -8.00
N ASN A 52 -3.03 10.55 -7.85
CA ASN A 52 -1.80 10.99 -7.19
C ASN A 52 -1.72 10.59 -5.71
N TYR A 53 -2.84 10.48 -4.99
CA TYR A 53 -2.79 10.09 -3.58
C TYR A 53 -2.18 8.71 -3.34
N ILE A 54 -2.38 7.75 -4.26
CA ILE A 54 -1.71 6.44 -4.20
C ILE A 54 -0.20 6.60 -4.46
N LYS A 55 0.18 7.46 -5.40
CA LYS A 55 1.60 7.73 -5.69
C LYS A 55 2.28 8.39 -4.50
N ASP A 56 1.62 9.37 -3.89
CA ASP A 56 2.10 10.08 -2.70
C ASP A 56 2.24 9.11 -1.53
N MET A 57 1.28 8.21 -1.33
CA MET A 57 1.33 7.14 -0.34
C MET A 57 2.52 6.19 -0.59
N ILE A 58 2.74 5.75 -1.82
CA ILE A 58 3.90 4.93 -2.20
C ILE A 58 5.20 5.67 -1.89
N MET A 59 5.29 6.97 -2.22
CA MET A 59 6.46 7.78 -1.88
C MET A 59 6.69 7.85 -0.36
N LYS A 60 5.63 7.97 0.45
CA LYS A 60 5.75 7.95 1.91
C LYS A 60 6.23 6.61 2.45
N ILE A 61 5.78 5.49 1.88
CA ILE A 61 6.29 4.16 2.25
C ILE A 61 7.79 4.05 1.86
N ILE A 62 8.20 4.59 0.70
CA ILE A 62 9.61 4.64 0.29
C ILE A 62 10.44 5.48 1.27
N GLU A 63 9.92 6.62 1.74
CA GLU A 63 10.60 7.45 2.74
C GLU A 63 10.85 6.66 4.04
N VAL A 64 9.86 5.92 4.53
CA VAL A 64 10.01 5.05 5.72
C VAL A 64 11.02 3.93 5.46
N HIS A 65 10.92 3.24 4.31
CA HIS A 65 11.87 2.19 3.93
C HIS A 65 13.31 2.71 3.92
N ALA A 66 13.55 3.85 3.27
CA ALA A 66 14.88 4.45 3.17
C ALA A 66 15.42 4.91 4.53
N GLU A 67 14.56 5.45 5.40
CA GLU A 67 14.94 5.85 6.76
C GLU A 67 15.40 4.63 7.58
N VAL A 68 14.60 3.55 7.58
CA VAL A 68 14.95 2.32 8.30
C VAL A 68 16.21 1.69 7.73
N PHE A 69 16.33 1.66 6.40
CA PHE A 69 17.51 1.12 5.71
C PHE A 69 18.79 1.86 6.10
N ALA A 70 18.72 3.19 6.18
CA ALA A 70 19.87 4.03 6.54
C ALA A 70 20.34 3.81 7.99
N VAL A 71 19.42 3.45 8.90
CA VAL A 71 19.75 3.15 10.29
C VAL A 71 20.24 1.70 10.43
N SER A 72 19.46 0.73 9.95
CA SER A 72 19.81 -0.68 10.00
C SER A 72 18.95 -1.53 9.05
N PRO A 73 19.54 -2.13 8.00
CA PRO A 73 18.83 -2.93 7.01
C PRO A 73 18.04 -4.12 7.57
N VAL A 74 18.44 -4.67 8.72
CA VAL A 74 17.79 -5.86 9.31
C VAL A 74 16.34 -5.58 9.73
N PHE A 75 15.99 -4.32 10.03
CA PHE A 75 14.64 -3.94 10.45
C PHE A 75 13.72 -3.58 9.29
N VAL A 76 14.27 -3.38 8.08
CA VAL A 76 13.51 -2.89 6.91
C VAL A 76 12.30 -3.77 6.62
N THR A 77 12.49 -5.09 6.62
CA THR A 77 11.38 -6.02 6.37
C THR A 77 10.30 -5.89 7.43
N ARG A 78 10.68 -6.01 8.72
CA ARG A 78 9.73 -6.03 9.85
C ARG A 78 8.93 -4.73 9.90
N VAL A 79 9.60 -3.57 9.78
CA VAL A 79 8.93 -2.26 9.81
C VAL A 79 8.05 -2.07 8.58
N THR A 80 8.59 -2.31 7.37
CA THR A 80 7.86 -2.04 6.12
C THR A 80 6.60 -2.90 6.03
N GLN A 81 6.66 -4.17 6.46
CA GLN A 81 5.48 -5.03 6.55
C GLN A 81 4.38 -4.44 7.43
N LYS A 82 4.71 -3.96 8.64
CA LYS A 82 3.73 -3.37 9.55
C LYS A 82 3.14 -2.05 9.04
N VAL A 83 3.97 -1.21 8.42
CA VAL A 83 3.48 0.01 7.77
C VAL A 83 2.53 -0.31 6.63
N ILE A 84 2.85 -1.33 5.82
CA ILE A 84 1.98 -1.79 4.73
C ILE A 84 0.67 -2.38 5.25
N GLU A 85 0.69 -3.14 6.35
CA GLU A 85 -0.54 -3.63 6.99
C GLU A 85 -1.49 -2.46 7.32
N ALA A 86 -1.01 -1.48 8.09
CA ALA A 86 -1.82 -0.32 8.49
C ALA A 86 -2.35 0.49 7.29
N VAL A 87 -1.50 0.73 6.28
CA VAL A 87 -1.89 1.47 5.08
C VAL A 87 -2.88 0.68 4.21
N SER A 88 -2.68 -0.64 4.09
CA SER A 88 -3.55 -1.50 3.29
C SER A 88 -4.92 -1.61 3.93
N GLU A 89 -4.98 -1.83 5.25
CA GLU A 89 -6.24 -1.87 6.01
C GLU A 89 -7.07 -0.61 5.81
N GLU A 90 -6.47 0.57 5.97
CA GLU A 90 -7.19 1.83 5.82
C GLU A 90 -7.63 2.07 4.38
N LEU A 91 -6.77 1.79 3.39
CA LEU A 91 -7.15 1.93 1.98
C LEU A 91 -8.31 1.00 1.62
N THR A 92 -8.24 -0.28 2.01
CA THR A 92 -9.29 -1.26 1.71
C THR A 92 -10.58 -0.91 2.42
N ARG A 93 -10.51 -0.49 3.69
CA ARG A 93 -11.68 -0.03 4.47
C ARG A 93 -12.38 1.14 3.78
N LEU A 94 -11.62 2.14 3.33
CA LEU A 94 -12.19 3.30 2.63
C LEU A 94 -12.90 2.92 1.33
N ILE A 95 -12.35 1.95 0.57
CA ILE A 95 -12.99 1.45 -0.66
C ILE A 95 -14.26 0.66 -0.33
N GLN A 96 -14.24 -0.20 0.69
CA GLN A 96 -15.39 -1.00 1.10
C GLN A 96 -16.52 -0.15 1.70
N CYS A 97 -16.21 0.98 2.32
CA CYS A 97 -17.23 1.92 2.83
C CYS A 97 -17.93 2.74 1.73
N VAL A 98 -17.53 2.63 0.47
CA VAL A 98 -18.19 3.34 -0.63
C VAL A 98 -19.54 2.70 -0.93
N THR A 99 -20.63 3.43 -0.67
CA THR A 99 -22.00 2.95 -0.90
C THR A 99 -22.54 3.27 -2.29
N GLU A 100 -22.00 4.30 -2.95
CA GLU A 100 -22.45 4.78 -4.26
C GLU A 100 -21.34 4.68 -5.31
N HIS A 101 -21.54 3.82 -6.30
CA HIS A 101 -20.61 3.65 -7.41
C HIS A 101 -21.20 4.18 -8.71
N GLY A 102 -20.52 5.16 -9.30
CA GLY A 102 -20.69 5.49 -10.72
C GLY A 102 -20.14 4.39 -11.63
N PRO A 103 -20.41 4.44 -12.94
CA PRO A 103 -20.10 3.36 -13.90
C PRO A 103 -18.60 3.05 -14.03
N TYR A 104 -17.72 4.01 -13.70
CA TYR A 104 -16.27 3.86 -13.79
C TYR A 104 -15.57 3.64 -12.44
N SER A 105 -16.31 3.75 -11.34
CA SER A 105 -15.77 3.63 -9.97
C SER A 105 -15.14 2.27 -9.71
N PRO A 106 -15.76 1.14 -10.10
CA PRO A 106 -15.14 -0.17 -9.89
C PRO A 106 -13.80 -0.31 -10.62
N ILE A 107 -13.65 0.33 -11.79
CA ILE A 107 -12.38 0.32 -12.54
C ILE A 107 -11.33 1.12 -11.78
N GLN A 108 -11.68 2.34 -11.32
CA GLN A 108 -10.76 3.21 -10.59
C GLN A 108 -10.33 2.57 -9.26
N ALA A 109 -11.27 2.02 -8.48
CA ALA A 109 -11.00 1.38 -7.20
C ALA A 109 -10.09 0.14 -7.37
N ARG A 110 -10.42 -0.76 -8.32
CA ARG A 110 -9.56 -1.93 -8.61
C ARG A 110 -8.18 -1.50 -9.12
N LEU A 111 -8.09 -0.47 -9.97
CA LEU A 111 -6.81 0.07 -10.45
C LEU A 111 -5.93 0.54 -9.28
N GLU A 112 -6.51 1.22 -8.30
CA GLU A 112 -5.78 1.78 -7.15
C GLU A 112 -5.36 0.73 -6.14
N LEU A 113 -6.25 -0.22 -5.84
CA LEU A 113 -5.93 -1.37 -4.99
C LEU A 113 -4.79 -2.19 -5.60
N LEU A 114 -4.89 -2.56 -6.88
CA LEU A 114 -3.83 -3.33 -7.55
C LEU A 114 -2.53 -2.54 -7.68
N ALA A 115 -2.58 -1.22 -7.92
CA ALA A 115 -1.38 -0.41 -8.01
C ALA A 115 -0.57 -0.44 -6.71
N LEU A 116 -1.23 -0.33 -5.55
CA LEU A 116 -0.53 -0.43 -4.27
C LEU A 116 -0.11 -1.87 -3.98
N GLN A 117 -1.03 -2.84 -4.11
CA GLN A 117 -0.78 -4.26 -3.84
C GLN A 117 0.43 -4.80 -4.62
N GLU A 118 0.50 -4.55 -5.93
CA GLU A 118 1.61 -5.03 -6.77
C GLU A 118 2.92 -4.28 -6.53
N THR A 119 2.84 -3.02 -6.07
CA THR A 119 4.02 -2.24 -5.66
C THR A 119 4.67 -2.85 -4.42
N VAL A 120 3.85 -3.21 -3.43
CA VAL A 120 4.32 -3.64 -2.10
C VAL A 120 4.40 -5.16 -1.94
N ASN A 121 4.24 -5.92 -3.03
CA ASN A 121 4.06 -7.36 -3.03
C ASN A 121 5.11 -8.14 -2.21
N MET A 122 6.37 -7.68 -2.17
CA MET A 122 7.43 -8.37 -1.42
C MET A 122 7.34 -8.22 0.09
N TYR A 123 6.53 -7.30 0.58
CA TYR A 123 6.28 -7.07 2.00
C TYR A 123 4.81 -7.30 2.36
N LEU A 124 4.02 -7.91 1.46
CA LEU A 124 2.67 -8.30 1.83
C LEU A 124 2.73 -9.40 2.87
N THR A 125 2.04 -9.18 3.98
CA THR A 125 1.76 -10.21 4.97
C THR A 125 0.50 -10.98 4.58
N PRO A 126 0.23 -12.15 5.20
CA PRO A 126 -1.03 -12.86 4.99
C PRO A 126 -2.25 -11.97 5.28
N HIS A 127 -2.17 -11.15 6.33
CA HIS A 127 -3.23 -10.23 6.73
C HIS A 127 -3.48 -9.13 5.70
N ALA A 128 -2.43 -8.41 5.28
CA ALA A 128 -2.56 -7.40 4.23
C ALA A 128 -3.09 -8.02 2.93
N SER A 129 -2.65 -9.23 2.59
CA SER A 129 -3.12 -9.97 1.40
C SER A 129 -4.61 -10.29 1.47
N SER A 130 -5.14 -10.67 2.64
CA SER A 130 -6.59 -10.87 2.82
C SER A 130 -7.35 -9.56 2.66
N CYS A 131 -6.88 -8.44 3.23
CA CYS A 131 -7.55 -7.15 3.09
C CYS A 131 -7.74 -6.76 1.61
N TYR A 132 -6.70 -6.90 0.78
CA TYR A 132 -6.82 -6.63 -0.66
C TYR A 132 -7.78 -7.59 -1.34
N LYS A 133 -7.71 -8.88 -1.02
CA LYS A 133 -8.58 -9.89 -1.61
C LYS A 133 -10.04 -9.57 -1.30
N ASP A 134 -10.38 -9.34 -0.05
CA ASP A 134 -11.74 -9.07 0.40
C ASP A 134 -12.27 -7.80 -0.28
N ALA A 135 -11.49 -6.72 -0.30
CA ALA A 135 -11.88 -5.48 -0.97
C ALA A 135 -12.03 -5.63 -2.50
N LEU A 136 -11.22 -6.47 -3.14
CA LEU A 136 -11.35 -6.76 -4.58
C LEU A 136 -12.54 -7.66 -4.90
N ASP A 137 -12.91 -8.55 -3.99
CA ASP A 137 -14.07 -9.45 -4.12
C ASP A 137 -15.39 -8.68 -3.91
N ASP A 138 -15.41 -7.67 -3.03
CA ASP A 138 -16.56 -6.79 -2.80
C ASP A 138 -16.87 -5.87 -4.00
N LEU A 139 -15.88 -5.58 -4.84
CA LEU A 139 -16.06 -4.70 -5.99
C LEU A 139 -16.80 -5.42 -7.14
N PRO A 140 -17.71 -4.73 -7.87
CA PRO A 140 -18.38 -5.31 -9.02
C PRO A 140 -17.40 -5.89 -10.06
N VAL A 141 -17.79 -7.03 -10.66
CA VAL A 141 -17.01 -7.69 -11.71
C VAL A 141 -16.93 -6.79 -12.95
N LEU A 142 -15.72 -6.60 -13.47
CA LEU A 142 -15.50 -5.78 -14.65
C LEU A 142 -15.86 -6.52 -15.94
N LYS A 143 -16.44 -5.78 -16.88
CA LYS A 143 -16.57 -6.24 -18.27
C LYS A 143 -15.18 -6.36 -18.93
N PRO A 144 -15.01 -7.21 -19.97
CA PRO A 144 -13.71 -7.42 -20.62
C PRO A 144 -13.04 -6.12 -21.11
N GLU A 145 -13.81 -5.19 -21.66
CA GLU A 145 -13.29 -3.88 -22.11
C GLU A 145 -12.76 -3.01 -20.96
N HIS A 146 -13.41 -3.08 -19.80
CA HIS A 146 -13.01 -2.35 -18.60
C HIS A 146 -11.79 -2.98 -17.94
N LYS A 147 -11.70 -4.31 -17.95
CA LYS A 147 -10.52 -5.04 -17.49
C LYS A 147 -9.29 -4.70 -18.33
N LYS A 148 -9.43 -4.69 -19.66
CA LYS A 148 -8.34 -4.28 -20.57
C LYS A 148 -7.87 -2.84 -20.27
N LEU A 149 -8.80 -1.90 -20.10
CA LEU A 149 -8.46 -0.53 -19.73
C LEU A 149 -7.72 -0.45 -18.39
N GLN A 150 -8.15 -1.21 -17.39
CA GLN A 150 -7.50 -1.28 -16.08
C GLN A 150 -6.04 -1.76 -16.22
N GLU A 151 -5.81 -2.84 -16.95
CA GLU A 151 -4.48 -3.43 -17.19
C GLU A 151 -3.56 -2.44 -17.94
N GLU A 152 -4.07 -1.75 -18.96
CA GLU A 152 -3.32 -0.71 -19.69
C GLU A 152 -2.89 0.44 -18.78
N LEU A 153 -3.79 0.91 -17.91
CA LEU A 153 -3.51 2.00 -16.97
C LEU A 153 -2.53 1.57 -15.87
N LEU A 154 -2.62 0.33 -15.40
CA LEU A 154 -1.70 -0.23 -14.42
C LEU A 154 -0.29 -0.36 -15.00
N ASN A 155 -0.17 -0.84 -16.24
CA ASN A 155 1.12 -0.92 -16.94
C ASN A 155 1.72 0.46 -17.18
N LYS A 156 0.90 1.45 -17.55
CA LYS A 156 1.32 2.85 -17.67
C LYS A 156 1.85 3.38 -16.34
N PHE A 157 1.16 3.11 -15.24
CA PHE A 157 1.59 3.49 -13.89
C PHE A 157 2.97 2.91 -13.56
N LYS A 158 3.16 1.59 -13.75
CA LYS A 158 4.45 0.91 -13.52
C LYS A 158 5.58 1.50 -14.36
N SER A 159 5.30 1.84 -15.62
CA SER A 159 6.29 2.48 -16.50
C SER A 159 6.67 3.89 -16.01
N GLN A 160 5.69 4.68 -15.56
CA GLN A 160 5.91 6.05 -15.09
C GLN A 160 6.62 6.12 -13.74
N MET A 161 6.37 5.15 -12.85
CA MET A 161 6.97 5.09 -11.51
C MET A 161 8.11 4.08 -11.39
N LYS A 162 8.64 3.58 -12.52
CA LYS A 162 9.62 2.48 -12.54
C LYS A 162 10.77 2.67 -11.56
N PHE A 163 11.33 3.88 -11.46
CA PHE A 163 12.46 4.16 -10.57
C PHE A 163 12.07 4.08 -9.10
N GLN A 164 10.93 4.65 -8.73
CA GLN A 164 10.39 4.64 -7.38
C GLN A 164 10.06 3.21 -6.94
N LEU A 165 9.44 2.42 -7.81
CA LEU A 165 9.05 1.05 -7.48
C LEU A 165 10.26 0.12 -7.29
N MET A 166 11.44 0.45 -7.83
CA MET A 166 12.66 -0.35 -7.63
C MET A 166 13.11 -0.43 -6.17
N CYS A 167 12.74 0.53 -5.31
CA CYS A 167 13.01 0.46 -3.87
C CYS A 167 12.42 -0.81 -3.24
N PHE A 168 11.23 -1.21 -3.69
CA PHE A 168 10.58 -2.42 -3.19
C PHE A 168 11.05 -3.68 -3.89
N TYR A 169 11.68 -3.59 -5.07
CA TYR A 169 12.17 -4.74 -5.87
C TYR A 169 13.64 -5.11 -5.59
N GLY A 170 14.45 -4.16 -5.12
CA GLY A 170 15.90 -4.34 -4.90
C GLY A 170 16.27 -5.24 -3.72
N ASP A 171 15.39 -5.38 -2.72
CA ASP A 171 15.67 -6.16 -1.50
C ASP A 171 15.88 -7.67 -1.77
N ASN A 172 15.45 -8.18 -2.92
CA ASN A 172 15.80 -9.53 -3.37
C ASN A 172 17.32 -9.75 -3.50
N ILE A 173 18.07 -8.72 -3.92
CA ILE A 173 19.52 -8.80 -4.15
C ILE A 173 20.29 -8.79 -2.82
N LEU A 174 19.80 -8.05 -1.83
CA LEU A 174 20.45 -7.97 -0.51
C LEU A 174 20.18 -9.22 0.33
N ARG A 175 18.97 -9.81 0.26
CA ARG A 175 18.66 -11.07 0.93
C ARG A 175 19.48 -12.24 0.41
N SER A 176 19.70 -12.33 -0.91
CA SER A 176 20.57 -13.37 -1.49
C SER A 176 22.05 -13.20 -1.14
N SER A 177 22.46 -12.00 -0.72
CA SER A 177 23.84 -11.69 -0.32
C SER A 177 24.11 -11.91 1.17
N SER A 178 23.06 -11.97 2.00
CA SER A 178 23.16 -12.27 3.44
C SER A 178 23.02 -13.77 3.76
N GLU A 179 22.60 -14.58 2.79
CA GLU A 179 22.48 -16.05 2.91
C GLU A 179 23.68 -16.81 2.30
N ALA A 180 24.72 -16.11 1.86
CA ALA A 180 25.97 -16.64 1.33
C ALA A 180 27.16 -16.26 2.22
#